data_AF-A0AAU1UYI1-F1
#
_entry.id   AF-A0AAU1UYI1-F1
#
_cell.length_a   1.000
_cell.length_b   1.000
_cell.length_c   1.000
_cell.angle_alpha   90.00
_cell.angle_beta   90.00
_cell.angle_gamma   90.00
#
_symmetry.space_group_name_H-M   'P 1'
#
loop_
_entity.id
_entity.type
_entity.pdbx_description
1 polymer ?
#
loop_
_entity_poly.entity_id
_entity_poly.type
_entity_poly.pdbx_seq_one_letter_code
_entity_poly.pdbx_strand_id
1 'polypeptide(L)'
;MGPLEPKVNELIVAAICFAAIFFTFAKFLVPRITKTLEARQDAIEGTIERSEAVYAEAQQIHAEYQAELSEARHEAARIRQAAADEGSLLIQEVRAEGQRKRDELVISARAQLEADRIVAEAALREDVLRLATDLAGRILGEPITDERRAREIAEAFFGEVDADSPAKA
;
A
#
# COMPACT_ATOMS: atom_id res chain seq x y z
N MET A 1 -30.24 96.34 56.79
CA MET A 1 -29.65 96.80 55.52
C MET A 1 -28.14 96.66 55.62
N GLY A 2 -27.61 95.46 55.34
CA GLY A 2 -26.17 95.23 55.25
C GLY A 2 -25.75 95.35 53.78
N PRO A 3 -24.64 96.01 53.46
CA PRO A 3 -24.34 96.47 52.11
C PRO A 3 -23.99 95.27 51.21
N LEU A 4 -24.92 94.87 50.36
CA LEU A 4 -24.69 94.00 49.20
C LEU A 4 -24.16 94.84 48.03
N GLU A 5 -23.12 95.63 48.28
CA GLU A 5 -22.28 96.09 47.20
C GLU A 5 -21.15 95.08 47.07
N PRO A 6 -21.10 94.26 46.00
CA PRO A 6 -19.91 93.48 45.74
C PRO A 6 -18.78 94.48 45.58
N LYS A 7 -17.81 94.47 46.51
CA LYS A 7 -16.55 95.17 46.29
C LYS A 7 -15.94 94.54 45.05
N VAL A 8 -16.03 95.26 43.93
CA VAL A 8 -15.57 94.78 42.61
C VAL A 8 -14.13 94.26 42.70
N ASN A 9 -13.34 94.83 43.60
CA ASN A 9 -11.97 94.41 43.91
C ASN A 9 -11.88 92.97 44.48
N GLU A 10 -12.77 92.56 45.38
CA GLU A 10 -12.78 91.19 45.93
C GLU A 10 -13.21 90.18 44.86
N LEU A 11 -14.17 90.55 44.00
CA LEU A 11 -14.60 89.74 42.87
C LEU A 11 -13.50 89.57 41.83
N ILE A 12 -12.73 90.63 41.53
CA ILE A 12 -11.58 90.58 40.61
C ILE A 12 -10.48 89.68 41.16
N VAL A 13 -10.12 89.82 42.45
CA VAL A 13 -9.09 88.98 43.07
C VAL A 13 -9.54 87.52 43.12
N ALA A 14 -10.80 87.25 43.48
CA ALA A 14 -11.36 85.90 43.45
C ALA A 14 -11.38 85.31 42.03
N ALA A 15 -11.71 86.11 41.01
CA ALA A 15 -11.68 85.69 39.61
C ALA A 15 -10.26 85.36 39.14
N ILE A 16 -9.25 86.15 39.54
CA ILE A 16 -7.84 85.87 39.23
C ILE A 16 -7.37 84.58 39.91
N CYS A 17 -7.69 84.38 41.20
CA CYS A 17 -7.37 83.14 41.90
C CYS A 17 -8.07 81.93 41.28
N PHE A 18 -9.36 82.05 40.92
CA PHE A 18 -10.11 81.01 40.23
C PHE A 18 -9.50 80.70 38.86
N ALA A 19 -9.17 81.72 38.07
CA ALA A 19 -8.55 81.56 36.75
C ALA A 19 -7.18 80.87 36.86
N ALA A 20 -6.36 81.24 37.85
CA ALA A 20 -5.07 80.59 38.10
C ALA A 20 -5.25 79.10 38.42
N ILE A 21 -6.15 78.75 39.35
CA ILE A 21 -6.43 77.35 39.70
C ILE A 21 -7.00 76.61 38.49
N PHE A 22 -7.98 77.19 37.79
CA PHE A 22 -8.58 76.61 36.59
C PHE A 22 -7.53 76.31 35.51
N PHE A 23 -6.61 77.24 35.26
CA PHE A 23 -5.52 77.03 34.29
C PHE A 23 -4.60 75.89 34.73
N THR A 24 -4.33 75.78 36.02
CA THR A 24 -3.50 74.70 36.56
C THR A 24 -4.19 73.34 36.39
N PHE A 25 -5.49 73.26 36.67
CA PHE A 25 -6.29 72.04 36.46
C PHE A 25 -6.42 71.69 34.97
N ALA A 26 -6.73 72.66 34.12
CA ALA A 26 -6.85 72.49 32.68
C ALA A 26 -5.53 72.04 32.05
N LYS A 27 -4.39 72.61 32.49
CA LYS A 27 -3.07 72.29 31.95
C LYS A 27 -2.46 71.00 32.50
N PHE A 28 -2.78 70.59 33.74
CA PHE A 28 -2.16 69.41 34.35
C PHE A 28 -3.11 68.24 34.56
N LEU A 29 -4.32 68.46 35.08
CA LEU A 29 -5.22 67.37 35.47
C LEU A 29 -5.95 66.77 34.27
N VAL A 30 -6.53 67.63 33.41
CA VAL A 30 -7.23 67.18 32.19
C VAL A 30 -6.35 66.31 31.30
N PRO A 31 -5.12 66.72 30.90
CA PRO A 31 -4.29 65.87 30.04
C PRO A 31 -3.83 64.57 30.71
N ARG A 32 -3.71 64.53 32.04
CA ARG A 32 -3.39 63.28 32.75
C ARG A 32 -4.56 62.29 32.67
N ILE A 33 -5.80 62.76 32.81
CA ILE A 33 -6.99 61.91 32.74
C ILE A 33 -7.23 61.43 31.30
N THR A 34 -7.15 62.30 30.30
CA THR A 34 -7.34 61.91 28.89
C THR A 34 -6.30 60.87 28.47
N LYS A 35 -5.03 61.06 28.82
CA LYS A 35 -3.97 60.10 28.53
C LYS A 35 -4.22 58.71 29.14
N THR A 36 -4.79 58.64 30.35
CA THR A 36 -5.14 57.34 30.96
C THR A 36 -6.35 56.68 30.31
N LEU A 37 -7.30 57.45 29.80
CA LEU A 37 -8.46 56.94 29.08
C LEU A 37 -8.07 56.44 27.70
N GLU A 38 -7.28 57.22 26.95
CA GLU A 38 -6.68 56.83 25.67
C GLU A 38 -5.85 55.55 25.83
N ALA A 39 -4.94 55.49 26.81
CA ALA A 39 -4.16 54.28 27.06
C ALA A 39 -5.00 53.04 27.39
N ARG A 40 -6.16 53.21 28.06
CA ARG A 40 -7.10 52.11 28.31
C ARG A 40 -7.86 51.72 27.05
N GLN A 41 -8.29 52.69 26.26
CA GLN A 41 -9.00 52.45 25.01
C GLN A 41 -8.10 51.73 24.02
N ASP A 42 -6.88 52.22 23.80
CA ASP A 42 -5.86 51.60 22.94
C ASP A 42 -5.51 50.18 23.41
N ALA A 43 -5.41 49.97 24.73
CA ALA A 43 -5.14 48.64 25.29
C ALA A 43 -6.30 47.67 25.01
N ILE A 44 -7.55 48.10 25.15
CA ILE A 44 -8.74 47.27 24.91
C ILE A 44 -8.85 46.97 23.42
N GLU A 45 -8.82 47.99 22.57
CA GLU A 45 -8.93 47.86 21.12
C GLU A 45 -7.81 46.99 20.55
N GLY A 46 -6.56 47.24 20.97
CA GLY A 46 -5.43 46.41 20.60
C GLY A 46 -5.50 44.97 21.14
N THR A 47 -6.19 44.71 22.26
CA THR A 47 -6.42 43.32 22.72
C THR A 47 -7.52 42.62 21.94
N ILE A 48 -8.56 43.34 21.51
CA ILE A 48 -9.64 42.78 20.68
C ILE A 48 -9.09 42.42 19.30
N GLU A 49 -8.37 43.35 18.65
CA GLU A 49 -7.74 43.10 17.35
C GLU A 49 -6.77 41.92 17.40
N ARG A 50 -5.93 41.85 18.46
CA ARG A 50 -5.03 40.70 18.66
C ARG A 50 -5.80 39.40 18.88
N SER A 51 -6.89 39.42 19.64
CA SER A 51 -7.70 38.24 19.86
C SER A 51 -8.35 37.76 18.57
N GLU A 52 -8.91 38.66 17.78
CA GLU A 52 -9.52 38.35 16.49
C GLU A 52 -8.49 37.78 15.50
N ALA A 53 -7.30 38.38 15.44
CA ALA A 53 -6.20 37.86 14.63
C ALA A 53 -5.80 36.43 15.02
N VAL A 54 -5.66 36.15 16.33
CA VAL A 54 -5.34 34.81 16.83
C VAL A 54 -6.46 33.82 16.54
N TYR A 55 -7.74 34.22 16.67
CA TYR A 55 -8.86 33.36 16.31
C TYR A 55 -8.91 33.06 14.81
N ALA A 56 -8.64 34.06 13.96
CA ALA A 56 -8.60 33.89 12.52
C ALA A 56 -7.45 32.96 12.11
N GLU A 57 -6.26 33.15 12.68
CA GLU A 57 -5.10 32.27 12.45
C GLU A 57 -5.39 30.84 12.92
N ALA A 58 -5.99 30.66 14.10
CA ALA A 58 -6.37 29.34 14.60
C ALA A 58 -7.39 28.64 13.68
N GLN A 59 -8.36 29.39 13.14
CA GLN A 59 -9.31 28.84 12.17
C GLN A 59 -8.65 28.46 10.84
N GLN A 60 -7.70 29.27 10.35
CA GLN A 60 -6.93 28.97 9.15
C GLN A 60 -6.10 27.70 9.33
N ILE A 61 -5.31 27.61 10.41
CA ILE A 61 -4.51 26.44 10.74
C ILE A 61 -5.39 25.20 10.87
N HIS A 62 -6.56 25.31 11.52
CA HIS A 62 -7.47 24.19 11.65
C HIS A 62 -8.07 23.75 10.30
N ALA A 63 -8.40 24.70 9.41
CA ALA A 63 -8.87 24.39 8.07
C ALA A 63 -7.79 23.71 7.22
N GLU A 64 -6.56 24.21 7.27
CA GLU A 64 -5.40 23.60 6.61
C GLU A 64 -5.14 22.19 7.13
N TYR A 65 -5.16 21.99 8.46
CA TYR A 65 -5.01 20.68 9.07
C TYR A 65 -6.11 19.69 8.63
N GLN A 66 -7.36 20.13 8.55
CA GLN A 66 -8.44 19.29 8.04
C GLN A 66 -8.26 18.95 6.56
N ALA A 67 -7.81 19.90 5.75
CA ALA A 67 -7.52 19.67 4.35
C ALA A 67 -6.39 18.65 4.18
N GLU A 68 -5.30 18.80 4.92
CA GLU A 68 -4.17 17.86 4.93
C GLU A 68 -4.60 16.46 5.38
N LEU A 69 -5.43 16.37 6.43
CA LEU A 69 -5.96 15.08 6.89
C LEU A 69 -6.85 14.41 5.83
N SER A 70 -7.66 15.20 5.12
CA SER A 70 -8.50 14.70 4.03
C SER A 70 -7.65 14.22 2.86
N GLU A 71 -6.63 14.99 2.47
CA GLU A 71 -5.70 14.61 1.41
C GLU A 71 -4.92 13.36 1.76
N ALA A 72 -4.40 13.25 2.98
CA ALA A 72 -3.72 12.05 3.48
C ALA A 72 -4.63 10.82 3.45
N ARG A 73 -5.92 10.97 3.79
CA ARG A 73 -6.91 9.88 3.69
C ARG A 73 -7.17 9.47 2.24
N HIS A 74 -7.27 10.43 1.33
CA HIS A 74 -7.41 10.16 -0.10
C HIS A 74 -6.18 9.46 -0.67
N GLU A 75 -4.98 9.92 -0.32
CA GLU A 75 -3.73 9.30 -0.75
C GLU A 75 -3.61 7.87 -0.20
N ALA A 76 -3.91 7.66 1.09
CA ALA A 76 -3.93 6.32 1.66
C ALA A 76 -4.95 5.40 0.97
N ALA A 77 -6.11 5.93 0.54
CA ALA A 77 -7.08 5.17 -0.23
C ALA A 77 -6.56 4.82 -1.63
N ARG A 78 -5.91 5.78 -2.33
CA ARG A 78 -5.25 5.55 -3.62
C ARG A 78 -4.18 4.48 -3.53
N ILE A 79 -3.30 4.55 -2.53
CA ILE A 79 -2.24 3.56 -2.31
C ILE A 79 -2.84 2.17 -2.07
N ARG A 80 -3.88 2.06 -1.23
CA ARG A 80 -4.55 0.77 -1.00
C ARG A 80 -5.18 0.20 -2.26
N GLN A 81 -5.80 1.04 -3.08
CA GLN A 81 -6.42 0.59 -4.32
C GLN A 81 -5.37 0.16 -5.34
N ALA A 82 -4.30 0.94 -5.52
CA ALA A 82 -3.19 0.56 -6.39
C ALA A 82 -2.55 -0.77 -5.95
N ALA A 83 -2.33 -0.97 -4.66
CA ALA A 83 -1.79 -2.23 -4.14
C ALA A 83 -2.74 -3.42 -4.34
N ALA A 84 -4.06 -3.20 -4.24
CA ALA A 84 -5.05 -4.25 -4.51
C ALA A 84 -5.07 -4.64 -6.00
N ASP A 85 -5.02 -3.64 -6.89
CA ASP A 85 -4.99 -3.84 -8.34
C ASP A 85 -3.69 -4.56 -8.75
N GLU A 86 -2.53 -4.09 -8.28
CA GLU A 86 -1.22 -4.71 -8.53
C GLU A 86 -1.17 -6.14 -7.98
N GLY A 87 -1.66 -6.35 -6.75
CA GLY A 87 -1.74 -7.69 -6.16
C GLY A 87 -2.63 -8.64 -6.98
N SER A 88 -3.74 -8.14 -7.53
CA SER A 88 -4.62 -8.94 -8.39
C SER A 88 -3.94 -9.34 -9.71
N LEU A 89 -3.18 -8.42 -10.31
CA LEU A 89 -2.41 -8.67 -11.52
C LEU A 89 -1.29 -9.68 -11.27
N LEU A 90 -0.55 -9.53 -10.17
CA LEU A 90 0.49 -10.46 -9.77
C LEU A 90 -0.06 -11.88 -9.56
N ILE A 91 -1.21 -12.03 -8.90
CA ILE A 91 -1.84 -13.33 -8.71
C ILE A 91 -2.23 -13.96 -10.06
N GLN A 92 -2.73 -13.17 -11.00
CA GLN A 92 -3.06 -13.66 -12.34
C GLN A 92 -1.81 -14.10 -13.10
N GLU A 93 -0.73 -13.32 -13.05
CA GLU A 93 0.53 -13.62 -13.68
C GLU A 93 1.16 -14.90 -13.12
N VAL A 94 1.29 -15.00 -11.79
CA VAL A 94 1.83 -16.19 -11.11
C VAL A 94 0.97 -17.42 -11.41
N ARG A 95 -0.35 -17.28 -11.47
CA ARG A 95 -1.24 -18.40 -11.84
C ARG A 95 -1.03 -18.84 -13.28
N ALA A 96 -0.89 -17.90 -14.22
CA ALA A 96 -0.64 -18.19 -15.62
C ALA A 96 0.73 -18.85 -15.82
N GLU A 97 1.77 -18.35 -15.16
CA GLU A 97 3.10 -18.94 -15.15
C GLU A 97 3.08 -20.36 -14.56
N GLY A 98 2.37 -20.56 -13.44
CA GLY A 98 2.21 -21.86 -12.81
C GLY A 98 1.50 -22.88 -13.73
N GLN A 99 0.48 -22.44 -14.48
CA GLN A 99 -0.18 -23.28 -15.47
C GLN A 99 0.76 -23.66 -16.62
N ARG A 100 1.53 -22.70 -17.15
CA ARG A 100 2.54 -22.99 -18.20
C ARG A 100 3.57 -24.00 -17.72
N LYS A 101 4.16 -23.78 -16.54
CA LYS A 101 5.15 -24.71 -15.95
C LYS A 101 4.56 -26.10 -15.72
N ARG A 102 3.31 -26.19 -15.25
CA ARG A 102 2.61 -27.47 -15.10
C ARG A 102 2.46 -28.17 -16.45
N ASP A 103 2.03 -27.45 -17.47
CA ASP A 103 1.79 -28.04 -18.79
C ASP A 103 3.12 -28.51 -19.44
N GLU A 104 4.19 -27.73 -19.30
CA GLU A 104 5.55 -28.13 -19.68
C GLU A 104 6.02 -29.38 -18.94
N LEU A 105 5.78 -29.45 -17.62
CA LEU A 105 6.11 -30.62 -16.80
C LEU A 105 5.33 -31.86 -17.23
N VAL A 106 4.04 -31.70 -17.58
CA VAL A 106 3.22 -32.82 -18.06
C VAL A 106 3.71 -33.32 -19.42
N ILE A 107 4.10 -32.42 -20.32
CA ILE A 107 4.65 -32.79 -21.62
C ILE A 107 5.97 -33.55 -21.45
N SER A 108 6.89 -33.04 -20.62
CA SER A 108 8.17 -33.70 -20.38
C SER A 108 7.99 -35.05 -19.66
N ALA A 109 7.08 -35.14 -18.68
CA ALA A 109 6.77 -36.39 -18.00
C ALA A 109 6.17 -37.44 -18.95
N ARG A 110 5.31 -37.04 -19.89
CA ARG A 110 4.78 -37.95 -20.92
C ARG A 110 5.88 -38.46 -21.84
N ALA A 111 6.77 -37.57 -22.30
CA ALA A 111 7.90 -37.97 -23.13
C ALA A 111 8.83 -38.94 -22.38
N GLN A 112 9.08 -38.72 -21.09
CA GLN A 112 9.86 -39.63 -20.26
C GLN A 112 9.15 -40.98 -20.07
N LEU A 113 7.85 -40.98 -19.79
CA LEU A 113 7.06 -42.22 -19.68
C LEU A 113 7.08 -43.04 -20.97
N GLU A 114 7.03 -42.40 -22.12
CA GLU A 114 7.09 -43.08 -23.42
C GLU A 114 8.47 -43.71 -23.63
N ALA A 115 9.55 -43.00 -23.27
CA ALA A 115 10.90 -43.54 -23.29
C ALA A 115 11.07 -44.72 -22.31
N ASP A 116 10.59 -44.57 -21.07
CA ASP A 116 10.64 -45.61 -20.04
C ASP A 116 9.84 -46.84 -20.46
N ARG A 117 8.71 -46.66 -21.16
CA ARG A 117 7.91 -47.75 -21.72
C ARG A 117 8.68 -48.54 -22.77
N ILE A 118 9.37 -47.87 -23.70
CA ILE A 118 10.19 -48.54 -24.71
C ILE A 118 11.29 -49.37 -24.05
N VAL A 119 11.95 -48.82 -23.01
CA VAL A 119 12.98 -49.54 -22.25
C VAL A 119 12.39 -50.74 -21.51
N ALA A 120 11.22 -50.58 -20.87
CA ALA A 120 10.54 -51.66 -20.16
C ALA A 120 10.06 -52.78 -21.11
N GLU A 121 9.54 -52.43 -22.28
CA GLU A 121 9.13 -53.41 -23.31
C GLU A 121 10.34 -54.20 -23.83
N ALA A 122 11.49 -53.55 -24.05
CA ALA A 122 12.72 -54.23 -24.44
C ALA A 122 13.21 -55.21 -23.36
N ALA A 123 13.23 -54.78 -22.10
CA ALA A 123 13.60 -55.64 -20.97
C ALA A 123 12.64 -56.84 -20.82
N LEU A 124 11.33 -56.61 -20.98
CA LEU A 124 10.33 -57.68 -20.91
C LEU A 124 10.52 -58.71 -22.03
N ARG A 125 10.84 -58.27 -23.26
CA ARG A 125 11.13 -59.19 -24.38
C ARG A 125 12.33 -60.09 -24.06
N GLU A 126 13.40 -59.53 -23.48
CA GLU A 126 14.57 -60.30 -23.06
C GLU A 126 14.24 -61.32 -21.97
N ASP A 127 13.45 -60.92 -20.96
CA ASP A 127 13.01 -61.81 -19.88
C ASP A 127 12.12 -62.95 -20.39
N VAL A 128 11.17 -62.66 -21.28
CA VAL A 128 10.29 -63.67 -21.88
C VAL A 128 11.08 -64.64 -22.75
N LEU A 129 12.03 -64.13 -23.55
CA LEU A 129 12.92 -64.96 -24.36
C LEU A 129 13.70 -65.95 -23.50
N ARG A 130 14.31 -65.47 -22.42
CA ARG A 130 15.05 -66.32 -21.47
C ARG A 130 14.13 -67.41 -20.89
N LEU A 131 12.96 -67.03 -20.39
CA LEU A 131 11.99 -67.98 -19.81
C LEU A 131 11.49 -69.01 -20.82
N ALA A 132 11.24 -68.61 -22.07
CA ALA A 132 10.81 -69.51 -23.14
C ALA A 132 11.91 -70.50 -23.53
N THR A 133 13.16 -70.04 -23.60
CA THR A 133 14.33 -70.89 -23.93
C THR A 133 14.59 -71.91 -22.81
N ASP A 134 14.49 -71.47 -21.55
CA ASP A 134 14.58 -72.35 -20.38
C ASP A 134 13.48 -73.43 -20.38
N LEU A 135 12.23 -73.05 -20.66
CA LEU A 135 11.11 -73.99 -20.73
C LEU A 135 11.29 -74.99 -21.87
N ALA A 136 11.69 -74.53 -23.05
CA ALA A 136 11.93 -75.38 -24.22
C ALA A 136 13.05 -76.40 -23.95
N GLY A 137 14.15 -75.98 -23.31
CA GLY A 137 15.22 -76.89 -22.88
C GLY A 137 14.73 -77.94 -21.88
N ARG A 138 13.86 -77.56 -20.94
CA ARG A 138 13.25 -78.52 -20.00
C ARG A 138 12.32 -79.54 -20.67
N ILE A 139 11.58 -79.14 -21.71
CA ILE A 139 10.69 -80.04 -22.46
C ILE A 139 11.50 -81.01 -23.33
N LEU A 140 12.56 -80.54 -23.97
CA LEU A 140 13.43 -81.34 -24.85
C LEU A 140 14.38 -82.26 -24.06
N GLY A 141 14.52 -82.05 -22.75
CA GLY A 141 15.36 -82.87 -21.86
C GLY A 141 16.86 -82.59 -21.99
N GLU A 142 17.24 -81.60 -22.80
CA GLU A 142 18.62 -81.18 -23.04
C GLU A 142 18.67 -79.64 -23.13
N PRO A 143 19.67 -78.97 -22.51
CA PRO A 143 19.77 -77.51 -22.58
C PRO A 143 19.98 -77.05 -24.03
N ILE A 144 19.28 -75.97 -24.42
CA ILE A 144 19.49 -75.36 -25.75
C ILE A 144 20.88 -74.73 -25.75
N THR A 145 21.80 -75.29 -26.53
CA THR A 145 23.21 -74.86 -26.60
C THR A 145 23.46 -73.77 -27.64
N ASP A 146 22.59 -73.63 -28.65
CA ASP A 146 22.67 -72.59 -29.68
C ASP A 146 21.71 -71.43 -29.35
N GLU A 147 22.10 -70.63 -28.34
CA GLU A 147 21.36 -69.45 -27.92
C GLU A 147 21.15 -68.44 -29.05
N ARG A 148 22.08 -68.35 -30.01
CA ARG A 148 21.99 -67.41 -31.14
C ARG A 148 20.84 -67.79 -32.07
N ARG A 149 20.73 -69.07 -32.44
CA ARG A 149 19.64 -69.56 -33.29
C ARG A 149 18.28 -69.47 -32.58
N ALA A 150 18.23 -69.71 -31.28
CA ALA A 150 17.01 -69.52 -30.48
C ALA A 150 16.57 -68.05 -30.46
N ARG A 151 17.52 -67.11 -30.32
CA ARG A 151 17.27 -65.67 -30.41
C ARG A 151 16.71 -65.25 -31.77
N GLU A 152 17.34 -65.69 -32.86
CA GLU A 152 16.92 -65.36 -34.24
C GLU A 152 15.48 -65.81 -34.53
N ILE A 153 15.09 -67.01 -34.08
CA ILE A 153 13.73 -67.54 -34.27
C ILE A 153 12.71 -66.75 -33.42
N ALA A 154 13.07 -66.40 -32.19
CA ALA A 154 12.19 -65.65 -31.32
C ALA A 154 12.02 -64.19 -31.76
N GLU A 155 13.07 -63.53 -32.25
CA GLU A 155 12.99 -62.21 -32.85
C GLU A 155 12.09 -62.20 -34.09
N ALA A 156 12.18 -63.25 -34.94
CA ALA A 156 11.27 -63.41 -36.07
C ALA A 156 9.80 -63.56 -35.61
N PHE A 157 9.55 -64.34 -34.55
CA PHE A 157 8.20 -64.50 -33.97
C PHE A 157 7.65 -63.19 -33.40
N PHE A 158 8.45 -62.44 -32.62
CA PHE A 158 8.02 -61.14 -32.11
C PHE A 158 7.79 -60.12 -33.23
N GLY A 159 8.61 -60.13 -34.29
CA GLY A 159 8.40 -59.29 -35.47
C GLY A 159 7.09 -59.61 -36.21
N GLU A 160 6.70 -60.88 -36.26
CA GLU A 160 5.43 -61.31 -36.85
C GLU A 160 4.24 -60.92 -35.95
N VAL A 161 4.35 -61.09 -34.63
CA VAL A 161 3.30 -60.67 -33.66
C VAL A 161 3.13 -59.15 -33.62
N ASP A 162 4.21 -58.37 -33.69
CA ASP A 162 4.14 -56.91 -33.77
C ASP A 162 3.45 -56.45 -35.07
N ALA A 163 3.62 -57.18 -36.18
CA ALA A 163 2.98 -56.90 -37.46
C ALA A 163 1.49 -57.29 -37.50
N ASP A 164 1.11 -58.32 -36.75
CA ASP A 164 -0.27 -58.82 -36.64
C ASP A 164 -1.08 -58.15 -35.51
N SER A 165 -0.40 -57.41 -34.63
CA SER A 165 -1.03 -56.62 -33.56
C SER A 165 -1.69 -55.35 -34.12
N PRO A 166 -3.01 -55.15 -33.96
CA PRO A 166 -3.68 -53.92 -34.39
C PRO A 166 -3.35 -52.79 -33.42
N ALA A 167 -2.18 -52.17 -33.54
CA ALA A 167 -1.74 -51.15 -32.59
C ALA A 167 -1.40 -49.81 -33.27
N LYS A 168 -2.40 -48.92 -33.32
CA LYS A 168 -2.27 -47.46 -33.06
C LYS A 168 -3.67 -46.81 -33.15
N ALA A 169 -4.38 -46.79 -32.02
CA ALA A 169 -5.48 -45.87 -31.73
C ALA A 169 -5.24 -45.30 -30.33
#